data_AF-A0A1V6EYE3-F1
#
_entry.id   AF-A0A1V6EYE3-F1
#
_cell.length_a   1.000
_cell.length_b   1.000
_cell.length_c   1.000
_cell.angle_alpha   90.00
_cell.angle_beta   90.00
_cell.angle_gamma   90.00
#
_symmetry.space_group_name_H-M   'P 1'
#
loop_
_entity.id
_entity.type
_entity.pdbx_description
1 polymer ?
#
loop_
_entity_poly.entity_id
_entity_poly.type
_entity_poly.pdbx_seq_one_letter_code
_entity_poly.pdbx_strand_id
1 'polypeptide(L)'
;MDVNVAITQMKEQRESYIKRFSEALAIPSVSALQQHKPDMHRMARWLAKQMEVMGLEHVELMPTPKNPIVYGDWLHAPGSPTVLVYGHYDVQPVDPLSEWISPRLNPPYAAITFTHEAPRI
;
A
#
# COMPACT_ATOMS: atom_id res chain seq x y z
N MET A 1 5.28 -9.04 -24.48
CA MET A 1 4.24 -8.00 -24.35
C MET A 1 4.90 -6.67 -24.67
N ASP A 2 4.29 -5.86 -25.55
CA ASP A 2 4.79 -4.51 -25.83
C ASP A 2 4.57 -3.62 -24.60
N VAL A 3 5.61 -2.91 -24.17
CA VAL A 3 5.55 -1.96 -23.04
C VAL A 3 4.48 -0.89 -23.26
N ASN A 4 4.25 -0.48 -24.51
CA ASN A 4 3.22 0.51 -24.83
C ASN A 4 1.80 0.00 -24.57
N VAL A 5 1.55 -1.31 -24.75
CA VAL A 5 0.27 -1.93 -24.41
C VAL A 5 0.06 -1.88 -22.90
N ALA A 6 1.10 -2.18 -22.12
CA ALA A 6 1.06 -2.11 -20.66
C ALA A 6 0.74 -0.69 -20.16
N ILE A 7 1.40 0.32 -20.74
CA ILE A 7 1.20 1.73 -20.39
C ILE A 7 -0.22 2.18 -20.72
N THR A 8 -0.76 1.79 -21.89
CA THR A 8 -2.13 2.12 -22.28
C THR A 8 -3.15 1.50 -21.33
N GLN A 9 -3.02 0.21 -21.02
CA GLN A 9 -3.88 -0.47 -20.04
C GLN A 9 -3.81 0.20 -18.66
N MET A 10 -2.62 0.60 -18.21
CA MET A 10 -2.46 1.34 -16.95
C MET A 10 -3.23 2.66 -16.95
N LYS A 11 -3.21 3.41 -18.06
CA LYS A 11 -3.94 4.67 -18.20
C LYS A 11 -5.45 4.45 -18.20
N GLU A 12 -5.94 3.43 -18.88
CA GLU A 12 -7.37 3.08 -18.92
C GLU A 12 -7.90 2.64 -17.55
N GLN A 13 -7.07 1.97 -16.74
CA GLN A 13 -7.44 1.49 -15.41
C GLN A 13 -7.20 2.51 -14.29
N ARG A 14 -6.78 3.75 -14.61
CA ARG A 14 -6.35 4.77 -13.64
C ARG A 14 -7.35 4.98 -12.50
N GLU A 15 -8.63 5.15 -12.82
CA GLU A 15 -9.66 5.42 -11.81
C GLU A 15 -9.85 4.24 -10.85
N SER A 16 -9.80 3.00 -11.37
CA SER A 16 -9.83 1.79 -10.56
C SER A 16 -8.61 1.71 -9.62
N TYR A 17 -7.43 2.08 -10.12
CA TYR A 17 -6.21 2.08 -9.31
C TYR A 17 -6.26 3.12 -8.21
N ILE A 18 -6.75 4.32 -8.49
CA ILE A 18 -6.96 5.37 -7.49
C ILE A 18 -7.95 4.89 -6.43
N LYS A 19 -9.07 4.28 -6.84
CA LYS A 19 -10.06 3.73 -5.90
C LYS A 19 -9.45 2.69 -4.96
N ARG A 20 -8.72 1.69 -5.49
CA ARG A 20 -8.04 0.67 -4.66
C ARG A 20 -6.98 1.29 -3.75
N PHE A 21 -6.25 2.29 -4.23
CA PHE A 21 -5.26 2.99 -3.42
C PHE A 21 -5.94 3.77 -2.28
N SER A 22 -7.05 4.46 -2.55
CA SER A 22 -7.85 5.12 -1.51
C SER A 22 -8.41 4.13 -0.47
N GLU A 23 -8.86 2.94 -0.90
CA GLU A 23 -9.28 1.87 0.02
C GLU A 23 -8.14 1.40 0.92
N ALA A 24 -6.93 1.24 0.37
CA ALA A 24 -5.74 0.88 1.13
C ALA A 24 -5.38 1.95 2.16
N LEU A 25 -5.36 3.22 1.73
CA LEU A 25 -5.07 4.37 2.59
C LEU A 25 -6.06 4.43 3.77
N ALA A 26 -7.35 4.17 3.54
CA ALA A 26 -8.37 4.19 4.57
C ALA A 26 -8.13 3.18 5.73
N ILE A 27 -7.17 2.26 5.60
CA ILE A 27 -6.75 1.34 6.66
C ILE A 27 -5.60 1.98 7.45
N PRO A 28 -5.82 2.44 8.71
CA PRO A 28 -4.77 3.02 9.55
C PRO A 28 -3.81 1.95 10.09
N SER A 29 -2.98 1.37 9.23
CA SER A 29 -1.95 0.39 9.57
C SER A 29 -0.75 1.03 10.31
N VAL A 30 -0.99 1.64 11.46
CA VAL A 30 0.05 2.32 12.24
C VAL A 30 0.80 1.33 13.13
N SER A 31 1.98 0.89 12.72
CA SER A 31 2.72 -0.18 13.41
C SER A 31 3.27 0.22 14.78
N ALA A 32 3.53 1.51 15.00
CA ALA A 32 4.08 2.04 16.24
C ALA A 32 3.07 2.05 17.41
N LEU A 33 1.77 1.90 17.14
CA LEU A 33 0.71 2.03 18.14
C LEU A 33 -0.04 0.71 18.30
N GLN A 34 0.00 0.14 19.51
CA GLN A 34 -0.58 -1.18 19.80
C GLN A 34 -2.08 -1.27 19.48
N GLN A 35 -2.82 -0.16 19.63
CA GLN A 35 -4.25 -0.09 19.30
C GLN A 35 -4.56 -0.38 17.83
N HIS A 36 -3.60 -0.16 16.92
CA HIS A 36 -3.72 -0.42 15.49
C HIS A 36 -3.29 -1.84 15.09
N LYS A 37 -3.02 -2.73 16.06
CA LYS A 37 -2.72 -4.14 15.77
C LYS A 37 -3.81 -4.85 14.95
N PRO A 38 -5.12 -4.63 15.18
CA PRO A 38 -6.16 -5.17 14.31
C PRO A 38 -6.11 -4.58 12.89
N ASP A 39 -5.78 -3.29 12.75
CA ASP A 39 -5.65 -2.61 11.45
C ASP A 39 -4.47 -3.18 10.64
N MET A 40 -3.35 -3.50 11.30
CA MET A 40 -2.22 -4.18 10.66
C MET A 40 -2.64 -5.51 10.04
N HIS A 41 -3.48 -6.28 10.71
CA HIS A 41 -4.00 -7.54 10.17
C HIS A 41 -5.04 -7.30 9.06
N ARG A 42 -5.85 -6.23 9.18
CA ARG A 42 -6.80 -5.85 8.11
C ARG A 42 -6.05 -5.46 6.84
N MET A 43 -5.00 -4.66 6.94
CA MET A 43 -4.17 -4.26 5.79
C MET A 43 -3.49 -5.48 5.16
N ALA A 44 -2.93 -6.37 5.98
CA ALA A 44 -2.27 -7.57 5.48
C ALA A 44 -3.25 -8.49 4.72
N ARG A 45 -4.47 -8.71 5.25
CA ARG A 45 -5.52 -9.47 4.54
C ARG A 45 -5.99 -8.76 3.27
N TRP A 46 -6.11 -7.43 3.30
CA TRP A 46 -6.48 -6.66 2.12
C TRP A 46 -5.42 -6.82 1.00
N LEU A 47 -4.14 -6.72 1.34
CA LEU A 47 -3.03 -6.94 0.40
C LEU A 47 -3.02 -8.36 -0.17
N ALA A 48 -3.16 -9.38 0.68
CA ALA A 48 -3.28 -10.77 0.23
C ALA A 48 -4.42 -10.90 -0.80
N LYS A 49 -5.58 -10.28 -0.52
CA LYS A 49 -6.70 -10.31 -1.45
C LYS A 49 -6.40 -9.59 -2.77
N GLN A 50 -5.69 -8.47 -2.75
CA GLN A 50 -5.27 -7.79 -3.98
C GLN A 50 -4.29 -8.65 -4.79
N MET A 51 -3.35 -9.34 -4.14
CA MET A 51 -2.40 -10.24 -4.80
C MET A 51 -3.13 -11.38 -5.51
N GLU A 52 -4.11 -12.02 -4.86
CA GLU A 52 -4.96 -13.04 -5.48
C GLU A 52 -5.72 -12.48 -6.71
N VAL A 53 -6.31 -11.30 -6.59
CA VAL A 53 -7.06 -10.65 -7.70
C VAL A 53 -6.14 -10.31 -8.88
N MET A 54 -4.87 -10.02 -8.62
CA MET A 54 -3.85 -9.77 -9.65
C MET A 54 -3.33 -11.06 -10.30
N GLY A 55 -3.72 -12.24 -9.80
CA GLY A 55 -3.28 -13.53 -10.32
C GLY A 55 -1.95 -14.02 -9.76
N LEU A 56 -1.51 -13.49 -8.61
CA LEU A 56 -0.42 -14.10 -7.86
C LEU A 56 -0.91 -15.40 -7.20
N GLU A 57 0.00 -16.34 -7.07
CA GLU A 57 -0.16 -17.66 -6.49
C GLU A 57 0.56 -17.75 -5.14
N HIS A 58 0.35 -18.85 -4.41
CA HIS A 58 0.94 -19.11 -3.09
C HIS A 58 0.81 -17.91 -2.12
N VAL A 59 -0.34 -17.22 -2.19
CA VAL A 59 -0.57 -16.03 -1.37
C VAL A 59 -0.76 -16.43 0.08
N GLU A 60 0.12 -15.96 0.96
CA GLU A 60 0.17 -16.35 2.36
C GLU A 60 0.34 -15.16 3.30
N LEU A 61 -0.33 -15.25 4.45
CA LEU A 61 -0.11 -14.39 5.62
C LEU A 61 0.83 -15.13 6.57
N MET A 62 2.13 -14.87 6.44
CA MET A 62 3.15 -15.52 7.24
C MET A 62 3.21 -14.87 8.63
N PRO A 63 2.97 -15.64 9.72
CA PRO A 63 3.00 -15.10 11.07
C PRO A 63 4.43 -14.70 11.46
N THR A 64 4.55 -13.59 12.19
CA THR A 64 5.80 -13.17 12.84
C THR A 64 5.52 -12.80 14.30
N PRO A 65 6.53 -12.60 15.17
CA PRO A 65 6.30 -12.07 16.51
C PRO A 65 5.60 -10.70 16.53
N LYS A 66 5.72 -9.92 15.44
CA LYS A 66 5.07 -8.63 15.26
C LYS A 66 3.97 -8.74 14.21
N ASN A 67 4.09 -8.00 13.11
CA ASN A 67 3.06 -7.91 12.08
C ASN A 67 3.32 -8.99 11.03
N PRO A 68 2.27 -9.59 10.44
CA PRO A 68 2.46 -10.65 9.46
C PRO A 68 3.26 -10.17 8.24
N ILE A 69 3.91 -11.08 7.54
CA ILE A 69 4.41 -10.81 6.19
C ILE A 69 3.35 -11.28 5.21
N VAL A 70 3.12 -10.51 4.14
CA VAL A 70 2.27 -10.94 3.02
C VAL A 70 3.20 -11.43 1.92
N TYR A 71 3.07 -12.69 1.55
CA TYR A 71 3.84 -13.33 0.50
C TYR A 71 2.91 -13.77 -0.63
N GLY A 72 3.45 -13.89 -1.83
CA GLY A 72 2.83 -14.47 -3.01
C GLY A 72 3.79 -14.36 -4.18
N ASP A 73 3.63 -15.22 -5.17
CA ASP A 73 4.54 -15.33 -6.30
C ASP A 73 3.81 -15.51 -7.63
N TRP A 74 4.56 -15.35 -8.72
CA TRP A 74 4.14 -15.76 -10.04
C TRP A 74 5.39 -16.28 -10.75
N LEU A 75 5.47 -17.60 -10.95
CA LEU A 75 6.69 -18.27 -11.42
C LEU A 75 6.54 -18.89 -12.82
N HIS A 76 5.54 -18.45 -13.59
CA HIS A 76 5.22 -18.97 -14.93
C HIS A 76 6.08 -18.38 -16.05
N ALA A 77 7.35 -18.08 -15.78
CA ALA A 77 8.32 -17.61 -16.77
C ALA A 77 9.59 -18.48 -16.83
N PRO A 78 9.50 -19.73 -17.34
CA PRO A 78 10.65 -20.61 -17.47
C PRO A 78 11.78 -19.95 -18.27
N GLY A 79 13.02 -20.11 -17.81
CA GLY A 79 14.20 -19.52 -18.45
C GLY A 79 14.39 -18.02 -18.22
N SER A 80 13.51 -17.37 -17.47
CA SER A 80 13.66 -15.97 -17.04
C SER A 80 14.16 -15.86 -15.59
N PRO A 81 14.85 -14.78 -15.22
CA PRO A 81 15.20 -14.51 -13.83
C PRO A 81 13.97 -14.30 -12.94
N THR A 82 14.06 -14.71 -11.67
CA THR A 82 13.07 -14.37 -10.64
C THR A 82 13.41 -13.02 -10.02
N VAL A 83 12.42 -12.12 -9.94
CA VAL A 83 12.55 -10.81 -9.30
C VAL A 83 11.75 -10.79 -8.00
N LEU A 84 12.39 -10.38 -6.90
CA LEU A 84 11.72 -10.14 -5.63
C LEU A 84 11.37 -8.66 -5.50
N VAL A 85 10.10 -8.37 -5.25
CA VAL A 85 9.62 -7.02 -4.90
C VAL A 85 9.34 -6.99 -3.40
N TYR A 86 10.05 -6.12 -2.69
CA TYR A 86 9.87 -5.90 -1.25
C TYR A 86 9.21 -4.54 -1.00
N GLY A 87 8.26 -4.53 -0.06
CA GLY A 87 7.62 -3.31 0.42
C GLY A 87 7.13 -3.47 1.86
N HIS A 88 6.77 -2.35 2.47
CA HIS A 88 6.12 -2.31 3.78
C HIS A 88 4.73 -1.69 3.64
N TYR A 89 3.83 -2.03 4.56
CA TYR A 89 2.43 -1.61 4.51
C TYR A 89 1.96 -0.92 5.79
N ASP A 90 2.88 -0.69 6.72
CA ASP A 90 2.66 0.17 7.86
C ASP A 90 2.93 1.64 7.54
N VAL A 91 2.26 2.51 8.28
CA VAL A 91 2.39 3.97 8.17
C VAL A 91 2.74 4.59 9.51
N GLN A 92 3.23 5.82 9.46
CA GLN A 92 3.50 6.61 10.66
C GLN A 92 2.19 7.07 11.33
N PRO A 93 2.22 7.35 12.65
CA PRO A 93 1.19 8.14 13.32
C PRO A 93 1.00 9.50 12.63
N VAL A 94 -0.13 10.15 12.91
CA VAL A 94 -0.49 11.43 12.26
C VAL A 94 -0.35 12.64 13.14
N ASP A 95 0.16 12.45 14.34
CA ASP A 95 0.39 13.57 15.24
C ASP A 95 1.56 14.44 14.76
N PRO A 96 1.46 15.77 14.91
CA PRO A 96 0.31 16.49 15.43
C PRO A 96 -0.76 16.75 14.36
N LEU A 97 -2.04 16.48 14.70
CA LEU A 97 -3.17 16.68 13.79
C LEU A 97 -3.35 18.13 13.33
N SER A 98 -2.88 19.11 14.11
CA SER A 98 -2.99 20.55 13.80
C SER A 98 -2.23 20.97 12.54
N GLU A 99 -1.30 20.16 12.06
CA GLU A 99 -0.50 20.45 10.85
C GLU A 99 -1.16 19.95 9.56
N TRP A 100 -2.30 19.27 9.65
CA TRP A 100 -3.00 18.71 8.49
C TRP A 100 -4.03 19.70 7.92
N ILE A 101 -3.96 19.97 6.61
CA ILE A 101 -4.89 20.88 5.91
C ILE A 101 -6.18 20.15 5.48
N SER A 102 -6.11 18.84 5.22
CA SER A 102 -7.27 18.02 4.91
C SER A 102 -7.51 16.94 5.96
N PRO A 103 -8.78 16.59 6.27
CA PRO A 103 -9.09 15.49 7.17
C PRO A 103 -8.44 14.20 6.68
N ARG A 104 -7.70 13.56 7.59
CA ARG A 104 -6.97 12.32 7.34
C ARG A 104 -7.88 11.25 6.71
N LEU A 105 -7.34 10.55 5.70
CA LEU A 105 -7.94 9.37 5.07
C LEU A 105 -9.32 9.62 4.41
N ASN A 106 -9.66 10.87 4.09
CA ASN A 106 -10.82 11.18 3.27
C ASN A 106 -10.40 11.30 1.78
N PRO A 107 -11.00 10.55 0.85
CA PRO A 107 -10.74 10.70 -0.58
C PRO A 107 -11.02 12.13 -1.08
N PRO A 108 -10.35 12.62 -2.14
CA PRO A 108 -9.47 11.86 -3.03
C PRO A 108 -7.97 12.03 -2.76
N TYR A 109 -7.56 12.92 -1.85
CA TYR A 109 -6.14 13.21 -1.60
C TYR A 109 -5.91 13.58 -0.13
N ALA A 110 -5.33 12.65 0.63
CA ALA A 110 -4.65 12.98 1.88
C ALA A 110 -3.26 13.51 1.52
N ALA A 111 -3.15 14.83 1.27
CA ALA A 111 -1.87 15.48 1.05
C ALA A 111 -1.43 16.17 2.34
N ILE A 112 -0.23 15.84 2.82
CA ILE A 112 0.52 16.77 3.66
C ILE A 112 1.18 17.75 2.70
N THR A 113 0.58 18.93 2.50
CA THR A 113 1.31 20.06 1.94
C THR A 113 2.14 20.66 3.07
N PHE A 114 3.43 20.33 3.12
CA PHE A 114 4.37 21.08 3.93
C PHE A 114 4.50 22.49 3.32
N THR A 115 3.92 23.51 3.95
CA THR A 115 4.39 24.88 3.72
C THR A 115 5.75 24.97 4.42
N HIS A 116 6.82 24.64 3.70
CA HIS A 116 8.17 24.81 4.20
C HIS A 116 8.48 26.31 4.27
N GLU A 117 8.00 27.00 5.32
CA GLU A 117 8.70 28.18 5.79
C GLU A 117 9.89 27.67 6.61
N ALA A 118 11.00 27.40 5.92
CA ALA A 118 12.28 27.22 6.58
C ALA A 118 12.51 28.44 7.50
N PRO A 119 12.89 28.26 8.77
CA PRO A 119 13.36 29.38 9.56
C PRO A 119 14.58 29.96 8.87
N ARG A 120 14.47 31.23 8.44
CA ARG A 120 15.61 32.01 7.96
C ARG A 120 16.64 32.06 9.09
N ILE A 121 17.78 31.44 8.85
CA ILE A 121 19.01 31.66 9.61
C ILE A 121 19.62 32.99 9.17
#